data_AF-A0A537KS33-F1
#
_entry.id   AF-A0A537KS33-F1
#
_cell.length_a   1.000
_cell.length_b   1.000
_cell.length_c   1.000
_cell.angle_alpha   90.00
_cell.angle_beta   90.00
_cell.angle_gamma   90.00
#
_symmetry.space_group_name_H-M   'P 1'
#
loop_
_entity.id
_entity.type
_entity.pdbx_description
1 polymer ?
#
loop_
_entity_poly.entity_id
_entity_poly.type
_entity_poly.pdbx_seq_one_letter_code
_entity_poly.pdbx_strand_id
1 'polypeptide(L)'
;MRKQTSAVPDLFSRRLTYLGLQPDRLKPQHRAILEEVRARCPNCESPGRCAADLVAAAPSRILENWDEYCPNAARLRILAALAMFD
;
A
#
# COMPACT_ATOMS: atom_id res chain seq x y z
N MET A 1 17.90 -6.80 -27.68
CA MET A 1 16.48 -7.09 -27.43
C MET A 1 16.01 -6.22 -26.27
N ARG A 2 15.19 -5.20 -26.53
CA ARG A 2 14.61 -4.35 -25.46
C ARG A 2 13.53 -5.18 -24.77
N LYS A 3 13.77 -5.62 -23.52
CA LYS A 3 12.70 -6.14 -22.68
C LYS A 3 11.80 -4.95 -22.35
N GLN A 4 10.64 -4.88 -23.00
CA GLN A 4 9.56 -4.00 -22.59
C GLN A 4 9.14 -4.43 -21.19
N THR A 5 9.65 -3.74 -20.17
CA THR A 5 9.10 -3.76 -18.82
C THR A 5 7.77 -3.03 -18.91
N SER A 6 6.68 -3.76 -19.14
CA SER A 6 5.34 -3.25 -18.89
C SER A 6 5.34 -2.72 -17.46
N ALA A 7 5.21 -1.40 -17.30
CA ALA A 7 5.15 -0.75 -16.00
C ALA A 7 3.89 -1.22 -15.29
N VAL A 8 4.00 -2.33 -14.55
CA VAL A 8 3.01 -2.67 -13.53
C VAL A 8 2.97 -1.45 -12.62
N PRO A 9 1.82 -0.78 -12.46
CA PRO A 9 1.72 0.37 -11.57
C PRO A 9 2.25 -0.05 -10.20
N ASP A 10 3.11 0.76 -9.59
CA ASP A 10 3.58 0.49 -8.23
C ASP A 10 2.43 0.70 -7.24
N LEU A 11 1.59 -0.33 -7.11
CA LEU A 11 0.39 -0.32 -6.28
C LEU A 11 0.74 -0.16 -4.80
N PHE A 12 1.90 -0.69 -4.39
CA PHE A 12 2.37 -0.57 -3.02
C PHE A 12 2.65 0.90 -2.69
N SER A 13 3.50 1.58 -3.48
CA SER A 13 3.80 3.00 -3.26
C SER A 13 2.55 3.86 -3.35
N ARG A 14 1.63 3.59 -4.28
CA ARG A 14 0.34 4.30 -4.35
C ARG A 14 -0.50 4.11 -3.09
N ARG A 15 -0.48 2.91 -2.47
CA ARG A 15 -1.16 2.64 -1.20
C ARG A 15 -0.53 3.42 -0.04
N LEU A 16 0.80 3.55 -0.02
CA LEU A 16 1.49 4.36 0.98
C LEU A 16 1.11 5.83 0.85
N THR A 17 1.15 6.37 -0.37
CA THR A 17 0.70 7.74 -0.66
C THR A 17 -0.75 7.97 -0.23
N TYR A 18 -1.64 7.01 -0.52
CA TYR A 18 -3.03 7.07 -0.09
C TYR A 18 -3.19 7.17 1.44
N LEU A 19 -2.37 6.42 2.18
CA LEU A 19 -2.39 6.41 3.64
C LEU A 19 -1.60 7.56 4.28
N GLY A 20 -0.97 8.44 3.47
CA GLY A 20 -0.02 9.44 3.97
C GLY A 20 1.22 8.84 4.64
N LEU A 21 1.47 7.54 4.43
CA LEU A 21 2.52 6.79 5.09
C LEU A 21 3.87 7.06 4.40
N GLN A 22 4.77 7.76 5.08
CA GLN A 22 6.10 8.07 4.58
C GLN A 22 7.13 7.12 5.21
N PRO A 23 7.77 6.22 4.43
CA PRO A 23 8.73 5.24 4.98
C PRO A 23 9.87 5.86 5.77
N ASP A 24 10.31 7.06 5.37
CA ASP A 24 11.41 7.76 6.02
C ASP A 24 11.08 8.30 7.41
N ARG A 25 9.80 8.44 7.73
CA ARG A 25 9.32 8.88 9.05
C ARG A 25 9.13 7.72 10.03
N LEU A 26 9.27 6.47 9.56
CA LEU A 26 9.09 5.30 10.41
C LEU A 26 10.32 5.02 11.27
N LYS A 27 10.07 4.75 12.56
CA LYS A 27 11.05 4.13 13.45
C LYS A 27 11.58 2.81 12.86
N PRO A 28 12.83 2.40 13.19
CA PRO A 28 13.46 1.21 12.61
C PRO A 28 12.59 -0.07 12.69
N GLN A 29 11.91 -0.30 13.82
CA GLN A 29 11.03 -1.45 14.00
C GLN A 29 9.78 -1.40 13.10
N HIS A 30 9.22 -0.22 12.85
CA HIS A 30 8.07 -0.05 11.95
C HIS A 30 8.49 -0.18 10.48
N ARG A 31 9.70 0.26 10.15
CA ARG A 31 10.29 0.08 8.82
C ARG A 31 10.48 -1.41 8.49
N ALA A 32 10.92 -2.22 9.44
CA ALA A 32 11.03 -3.68 9.23
C ALA A 32 9.68 -4.31 8.84
N ILE A 33 8.59 -3.94 9.54
CA ILE A 33 7.24 -4.39 9.23
C ILE A 33 6.80 -3.91 7.83
N LEU A 34 7.13 -2.67 7.46
CA LEU A 34 6.81 -2.13 6.14
C LEU A 34 7.49 -2.93 5.02
N GLU A 35 8.77 -3.29 5.19
CA GLU A 35 9.51 -4.08 4.20
C GLU A 35 8.96 -5.51 4.05
N GLU A 36 8.49 -6.13 5.14
CA GLU A 36 7.77 -7.41 5.03
C GLU A 36 6.48 -7.28 4.22
N VAL A 37 5.73 -6.19 4.42
CA VAL A 37 4.52 -5.92 3.64
C VAL A 37 4.89 -5.68 2.17
N ARG A 38 5.96 -4.92 1.90
CA ARG A 38 6.47 -4.65 0.55
C ARG A 38 6.82 -5.94 -0.19
N ALA A 39 7.45 -6.90 0.48
CA ALA A 39 7.79 -8.19 -0.11
C ALA A 39 6.55 -9.04 -0.47
N ARG A 40 5.47 -8.92 0.31
CA ARG A 40 4.23 -9.69 0.12
C ARG A 40 3.24 -9.05 -0.84
N CYS A 41 3.20 -7.72 -0.92
CA CYS A 41 2.19 -6.97 -1.67
C CYS A 41 2.09 -7.34 -3.16
N PRO A 42 3.19 -7.53 -3.91
CA PRO A 42 3.12 -7.93 -5.32
C PRO A 42 2.46 -9.29 -5.56
N ASN A 43 2.45 -10.16 -4.55
CA ASN A 43 1.95 -11.52 -4.61
C ASN A 43 0.57 -11.69 -3.95
N CYS A 44 -0.12 -10.59 -3.62
CA CYS A 44 -1.46 -10.68 -3.04
C CYS A 44 -2.48 -11.22 -4.06
N GLU A 45 -3.61 -11.70 -3.57
CA GLU A 45 -4.63 -12.39 -4.37
C GLU A 45 -5.46 -11.42 -5.25
N SER A 46 -5.41 -10.11 -4.97
CA SER A 46 -6.30 -9.12 -5.57
C SER A 46 -5.59 -7.85 -6.11
N PRO A 47 -4.51 -7.95 -6.92
CA PRO A 47 -3.81 -6.78 -7.44
C PRO A 47 -4.66 -5.98 -8.43
N GLY A 48 -5.55 -6.64 -9.19
CA GLY A 48 -6.46 -5.98 -10.13
C GLY A 48 -7.50 -5.10 -9.44
N ARG A 49 -8.15 -5.61 -8.38
CA ARG A 49 -9.10 -4.83 -7.55
C ARG A 49 -8.38 -3.66 -6.87
N CYS A 50 -7.17 -3.91 -6.36
CA CYS A 50 -6.32 -2.86 -5.78
C CYS A 50 -6.04 -1.72 -6.79
N ALA A 51 -5.67 -2.06 -8.02
CA ALA A 51 -5.41 -1.09 -9.08
C ALA A 51 -6.67 -0.29 -9.44
N ALA A 52 -7.82 -0.96 -9.59
CA ALA A 52 -9.10 -0.33 -9.90
C ALA A 52 -9.50 0.68 -8.82
N ASP A 53 -9.43 0.28 -7.55
CA ASP A 53 -9.71 1.16 -6.41
C ASP A 53 -8.75 2.35 -6.38
N LEU A 54 -7.45 2.13 -6.56
CA LEU A 54 -6.46 3.21 -6.54
C LEU A 54 -6.63 4.21 -7.70
N VAL A 55 -7.23 3.81 -8.83
CA VAL A 55 -7.55 4.69 -9.98
C VAL A 55 -8.85 5.44 -9.76
N ALA A 56 -9.87 4.80 -9.17
CA ALA A 56 -11.18 5.40 -8.89
C ALA A 56 -11.17 6.38 -7.71
N ALA A 57 -10.08 6.43 -6.93
CA ALA A 57 -9.94 7.24 -5.74
C ALA A 57 -9.95 8.76 -6.02
N ALA A 58 -11.13 9.37 -6.05
CA ALA A 58 -11.26 10.73 -5.51
C ALA A 58 -11.02 10.67 -3.98
N PRO A 59 -10.44 11.71 -3.35
CA PRO A 59 -10.07 11.70 -1.93
C PRO A 59 -11.21 11.35 -0.94
N SER A 60 -12.47 11.39 -1.38
CA SER A 60 -13.66 11.26 -0.54
C SER A 60 -14.45 9.96 -0.71
N ARG A 61 -14.08 9.02 -1.60
CA ARG A 61 -14.91 7.81 -1.90
C ARG A 61 -14.26 6.43 -1.66
N ILE A 62 -13.15 6.34 -0.93
CA ILE A 62 -12.59 5.03 -0.50
C ILE A 62 -12.52 4.96 1.03
N LEU A 63 -13.67 5.19 1.63
CA LEU A 63 -14.07 4.66 2.91
C LEU A 63 -15.10 3.56 2.52
N GLU A 64 -14.91 2.25 2.69
CA GLU A 64 -14.30 1.57 3.84
C GLU A 64 -13.70 0.17 3.55
N ASN A 65 -13.87 -0.44 2.38
CA ASN A 65 -13.83 -1.93 2.35
C ASN A 65 -12.61 -2.59 1.70
N TRP A 66 -11.47 -1.90 1.54
CA TRP A 66 -10.28 -2.57 1.00
C TRP A 66 -9.63 -3.57 1.97
N ASP A 67 -10.06 -3.59 3.24
CA ASP A 67 -9.79 -4.67 4.19
C ASP A 67 -10.35 -6.01 3.73
N GLU A 68 -11.43 -6.01 2.94
CA GLU A 68 -12.09 -7.25 2.50
C GLU A 68 -11.23 -8.06 1.52
N TYR A 69 -10.31 -7.41 0.79
CA TYR A 69 -9.54 -8.07 -0.26
C TYR A 69 -8.03 -7.93 -0.10
N CYS A 70 -7.54 -6.96 0.66
CA CYS A 70 -6.11 -6.72 0.77
C CYS A 70 -5.57 -7.33 2.07
N PRO A 71 -4.74 -8.39 2.00
CA PRO A 71 -4.18 -9.03 3.19
C PRO A 71 -3.23 -8.12 3.98
N ASN A 72 -2.81 -7.00 3.39
CA ASN A 72 -1.89 -6.04 4.00
C ASN A 72 -2.61 -4.87 4.67
N ALA A 73 -3.94 -4.78 4.58
CA ALA A 73 -4.69 -3.58 4.92
C ALA A 73 -4.58 -3.18 6.39
N ALA A 74 -4.80 -4.14 7.30
CA ALA A 74 -4.65 -3.91 8.73
C ALA A 74 -3.23 -3.46 9.10
N ARG A 75 -2.20 -4.13 8.59
CA ARG A 75 -0.78 -3.79 8.87
C ARG A 75 -0.45 -2.38 8.40
N LEU A 76 -0.88 -2.01 7.18
CA LEU A 76 -0.64 -0.69 6.62
C LEU A 76 -1.38 0.43 7.38
N ARG A 77 -2.62 0.19 7.81
CA ARG A 77 -3.35 1.15 8.65
C ARG A 77 -2.71 1.35 10.01
N ILE A 78 -2.28 0.27 10.66
CA ILE A 78 -1.57 0.34 11.93
C ILE A 78 -0.26 1.12 11.77
N LEU A 79 0.53 0.85 10.72
CA LEU A 79 1.75 1.60 10.44
C LEU A 79 1.48 3.08 10.18
N ALA A 80 0.42 3.41 9.44
CA ALA A 80 0.01 4.78 9.21
C ALA A 80 -0.37 5.49 10.53
N ALA A 81 -1.17 4.85 11.37
CA ALA A 81 -1.55 5.39 12.68
C ALA A 81 -0.33 5.60 13.58
N LEU A 82 0.58 4.62 13.67
CA LEU A 82 1.81 4.75 14.47
C LEU A 82 2.72 5.89 13.97
N ALA A 83 2.75 6.15 12.67
CA ALA A 83 3.53 7.23 12.08
C ALA A 83 2.92 8.64 12.27
N MET A 84 1.65 8.74 12.69
CA MET A 84 0.99 10.02 12.95
C MET A 84 1.28 10.58 14.35
N PHE A 85 1.69 9.72 15.29
CA PHE A 85 1.93 10.08 16.70
C PHE A 85 3.42 10.13 17.07
N ASP A 86 4.30 10.04 16.06
CA ASP A 86 5.77 10.16 16.17
C ASP A 86 6.23 11.52 15.64
#